data_AF-A0A815KG63-F1
#
_entry.id   AF-A0A815KG63-F1
#
_cell.length_a   1.000
_cell.length_b   1.000
_cell.length_c   1.000
_cell.angle_alpha   90.00
_cell.angle_beta   90.00
_cell.angle_gamma   90.00
#
_symmetry.space_group_name_H-M   'P 1'
#
loop_
_entity.id
_entity.type
_entity.pdbx_description
1 polymer ?
#
loop_
_entity_poly.entity_id
_entity_poly.type
_entity_poly.pdbx_seq_one_letter_code
_entity_poly.pdbx_strand_id
1 'polypeptide(L)'
;ISLPNVLIQAEIKKHIAEPNTEEHDNSADFALDVLIKANEQKDDVDNLYNTYEQSEMHQNITSYLTGQEYANDLNNISRAEKGAPGRSFGMEIYYVSQRTLRNAIRDPALFLSQVVVSIVLGLLVGLVFYDMDNTIDPGIQNRLGAIFFIIVSQIFSTVTALEPFLKERALFIHEHNSGYYRIPTFFFAKLLCDVLPMRIIPSIVFSLIAYFMSGLQRSAGQFFVFLVTIFMSSVFGSAMCFFISACIKTFAVALIVVVLIFVVMLVFSGFLISLSSVFSWLSWIQWISAFRYASNVLTVNEFQNSYFCLSNATNICPVSGTRTLMKQEIDYNTDWDMWKYFFALTMIAITFFLLAFMRLLRVR
;
A
#
# COMPACT_ATOMS: atom_id res chain seq x y z
N ILE A 1 -3.90 17.03 34.47
CA ILE A 1 -2.66 17.81 34.31
C ILE A 1 -2.00 17.80 35.67
N SER A 2 -0.94 17.01 35.85
CA SER A 2 -0.30 16.83 37.15
C SER A 2 0.49 18.10 37.54
N LEU A 3 0.50 18.43 38.84
CA LEU A 3 1.24 19.54 39.46
C LEU A 3 2.68 19.78 38.95
N PRO A 4 3.47 18.74 38.57
CA PRO A 4 4.82 18.93 38.06
C PRO A 4 4.87 19.73 36.74
N ASN A 5 3.86 19.59 35.88
CA ASN A 5 3.84 20.31 34.61
C ASN A 5 3.60 21.81 34.81
N VAL A 6 2.90 22.22 35.87
CA VAL A 6 2.63 23.64 36.17
C VAL A 6 3.86 24.33 36.75
N LEU A 7 4.65 23.62 37.57
CA LEU A 7 5.92 24.11 38.11
C LEU A 7 7.01 24.23 37.04
N ILE A 8 7.10 23.25 36.14
CA ILE A 8 8.01 23.32 34.98
C ILE A 8 7.59 24.48 34.04
N GLN A 9 6.28 24.69 33.86
CA GLN A 9 5.74 25.81 33.08
C GLN A 9 6.03 27.19 33.68
N ALA A 10 5.93 27.34 35.00
CA ALA A 10 6.19 28.61 35.68
C ALA A 10 7.68 28.99 35.67
N GLU A 11 8.58 28.02 35.78
CA GLU A 11 10.02 28.28 35.92
C GLU A 11 10.75 28.44 34.58
N ILE A 12 10.33 27.74 33.51
CA ILE A 12 10.85 27.96 32.13
C ILE A 12 10.57 29.39 31.68
N LYS A 13 9.37 29.90 31.97
CA LYS A 13 8.94 31.28 31.67
C LYS A 13 9.74 32.34 32.43
N LYS A 14 10.37 31.95 33.54
CA LYS A 14 11.11 32.84 34.45
C LYS A 14 12.62 32.89 34.16
N HIS A 15 13.20 31.83 33.58
CA HIS A 15 14.66 31.70 33.40
C HIS A 15 15.15 31.70 31.95
N ILE A 16 14.27 31.50 30.95
CA ILE A 16 14.62 31.56 29.51
C ILE A 16 14.06 32.85 28.88
N ALA A 17 13.85 33.90 29.67
CA ALA A 17 13.20 35.13 29.23
C ALA A 17 14.07 35.90 28.21
N GLU A 18 13.89 35.62 26.92
CA GLU A 18 13.65 36.72 25.98
C GLU A 18 12.26 37.32 26.27
N PRO A 19 12.03 38.62 26.05
CA PRO A 19 10.84 39.34 26.51
C PRO A 19 9.51 38.93 25.83
N ASN A 20 9.50 37.91 24.96
CA ASN A 20 8.41 37.63 24.03
C ASN A 20 7.90 36.18 24.09
N THR A 21 7.74 35.59 25.28
CA THR A 21 6.94 34.36 25.39
C THR A 21 5.46 34.72 25.42
N GLU A 22 4.78 34.55 24.29
CA GLU A 22 3.33 34.71 24.21
C GLU A 22 2.62 33.73 25.17
N GLU A 23 1.53 34.17 25.79
CA GLU A 23 0.85 33.43 26.86
C GLU A 23 0.24 32.08 26.39
N HIS A 24 0.19 31.86 25.08
CA HIS A 24 -0.35 30.68 24.43
C HIS A 24 0.67 29.66 23.95
N ASP A 25 1.97 29.90 24.16
CA ASP A 25 2.98 29.04 23.56
C ASP A 25 3.13 27.71 24.32
N ASN A 26 3.11 26.60 23.58
CA ASN A 26 3.25 25.28 24.14
C ASN A 26 4.69 25.11 24.65
N SER A 27 4.84 24.70 25.90
CA SER A 27 6.14 24.62 26.59
C SER A 27 7.10 23.63 25.91
N ALA A 28 6.57 22.60 25.23
CA ALA A 28 7.37 21.68 24.45
C ALA A 28 7.87 22.31 23.13
N ASP A 29 7.06 23.15 22.49
CA ASP A 29 7.43 23.84 21.25
C ASP A 29 8.45 24.94 21.55
N PHE A 30 8.28 25.69 22.65
CA PHE A 30 9.27 26.66 23.12
C PHE A 30 10.64 26.01 23.40
N ALA A 31 10.66 24.85 24.06
CA ALA A 31 11.91 24.13 24.31
C ALA A 31 12.57 23.65 23.00
N LEU A 32 11.77 23.21 22.02
CA LEU A 32 12.24 22.85 20.69
C LEU A 32 12.85 24.05 19.96
N ASP A 33 12.21 25.22 20.01
CA ASP A 33 12.70 26.43 19.37
C ASP A 33 14.03 26.91 19.97
N VAL A 34 14.16 26.85 21.30
CA VAL A 34 15.41 27.17 22.00
C VAL A 34 16.53 26.20 21.59
N LEU A 35 16.23 24.90 21.49
CA LEU A 35 17.20 23.89 21.06
C LEU A 35 17.57 24.01 19.58
N ILE A 36 16.62 24.37 18.71
CA ILE A 36 16.86 24.59 17.27
C ILE A 36 17.78 25.80 17.09
N LYS A 37 17.49 26.92 17.76
CA LYS A 37 18.35 28.12 17.74
C LYS A 37 19.75 27.83 18.28
N ALA A 38 19.84 27.12 19.42
CA ALA A 38 21.13 26.76 20.00
C ALA A 38 21.95 25.82 19.07
N ASN A 39 21.30 24.92 18.33
CA ASN A 39 22.01 24.00 17.43
C ASN A 39 22.62 24.67 16.18
N GLU A 40 22.28 25.94 15.89
CA GLU A 40 22.91 26.72 14.81
C GLU A 40 24.31 27.23 15.20
N GLN A 41 24.60 27.39 16.51
CA GLN A 41 25.90 27.79 17.04
C GLN A 41 26.37 26.86 18.17
N LYS A 42 27.48 26.16 17.95
CA LYS A 42 27.98 25.13 18.87
C LYS A 42 28.24 25.63 20.30
N ASP A 43 28.66 26.90 20.44
CA ASP A 43 28.94 27.53 21.74
C ASP A 43 27.67 27.79 22.56
N ASP A 44 26.50 27.95 21.92
CA ASP A 44 25.22 28.19 22.61
C ASP A 44 24.64 26.91 23.21
N VAL A 45 24.88 25.75 22.58
CA VAL A 45 24.51 24.43 23.14
C VAL A 45 25.30 24.16 24.42
N ASP A 46 26.59 24.44 24.40
CA ASP A 46 27.47 24.24 25.56
C ASP A 46 27.09 25.20 26.71
N ASN A 47 26.74 26.45 26.40
CA ASN A 47 26.19 27.39 27.38
C ASN A 47 24.87 26.91 27.99
N LEU A 48 23.96 26.36 27.18
CA LEU A 48 22.67 25.86 27.66
C LEU A 48 22.86 24.67 28.60
N TYR A 49 23.77 23.75 28.24
CA TYR A 49 24.13 22.60 29.07
C TYR A 49 24.74 23.02 30.41
N ASN A 50 25.72 23.93 30.39
CA ASN A 50 26.38 24.43 31.59
C ASN A 50 25.39 25.19 32.50
N THR A 51 24.47 25.95 31.90
CA THR A 51 23.41 26.66 32.64
C THR A 51 22.44 25.69 33.30
N TYR A 52 22.07 24.61 32.61
CA TYR A 52 21.25 23.56 33.19
C TYR A 52 21.98 22.86 34.33
N GLU A 53 23.25 22.48 34.15
CA GLU A 53 24.06 21.80 35.18
C GLU A 53 24.18 22.63 36.47
N GLN A 54 24.28 23.95 36.33
CA GLN A 54 24.35 24.89 37.46
C GLN A 54 22.99 25.24 38.06
N SER A 55 21.89 24.87 37.40
CA SER A 55 20.54 25.18 37.86
C SER A 55 20.13 24.36 39.08
N GLU A 56 19.28 24.95 39.93
CA GLU A 56 18.64 24.25 41.06
C GLU A 56 17.79 23.05 40.57
N MET A 57 17.28 23.12 39.34
CA MET A 57 16.50 22.05 38.72
C MET A 57 17.35 20.79 38.48
N HIS A 58 18.57 20.95 37.99
CA HIS A 58 19.50 19.83 37.82
C HIS A 58 19.82 19.16 39.15
N GLN A 59 20.01 19.94 40.22
CA GLN A 59 20.26 19.41 41.56
C GLN A 59 19.06 18.65 42.13
N ASN A 60 17.84 19.17 41.95
CA ASN A 60 16.60 18.52 42.39
C ASN A 60 16.29 17.24 41.60
N ILE A 61 16.51 17.24 40.29
CA ILE A 61 16.32 16.05 39.47
C ILE A 61 17.38 15.00 39.81
N THR A 62 18.64 15.40 39.98
CA THR A 62 19.73 14.48 40.31
C THR A 62 19.54 13.87 41.70
N SER A 63 19.09 14.65 42.68
CA SER A 63 18.78 14.15 44.02
C SER A 63 17.57 13.22 44.03
N TYR A 64 16.54 13.48 43.21
CA TYR A 64 15.41 12.57 43.03
C TYR A 64 15.83 11.26 42.35
N LEU A 65 16.60 11.32 41.26
CA LEU A 65 17.08 10.14 40.51
C LEU A 65 18.03 9.24 41.32
N THR A 66 18.86 9.84 42.18
CA THR A 66 19.74 9.11 43.11
C THR A 66 19.04 8.73 44.42
N GLY A 67 17.85 9.29 44.67
CA GLY A 67 17.05 9.06 45.84
C GLY A 67 16.35 7.71 45.84
N GLN A 68 16.02 7.23 47.04
CA GLN A 68 15.30 5.98 47.24
C GLN A 68 13.83 6.08 46.75
N GLU A 69 13.31 7.31 46.61
CA GLU A 69 11.98 7.61 46.06
C GLU A 69 11.85 7.16 44.61
N TYR A 70 12.84 7.44 43.75
CA TYR A 70 12.84 7.00 42.35
C TYR A 70 12.83 5.47 42.22
N ALA A 71 13.58 4.76 43.06
CA ALA A 71 13.58 3.30 43.10
C ALA A 71 12.23 2.73 43.55
N ASN A 72 11.55 3.39 44.49
CA ASN A 72 10.20 3.02 44.92
C ASN A 72 9.15 3.27 43.83
N ASP A 73 9.25 4.39 43.12
CA ASP A 73 8.37 4.71 41.99
C ASP A 73 8.55 3.73 40.83
N LEU A 74 9.79 3.38 40.48
CA LEU A 74 10.07 2.32 39.49
C LEU A 74 9.46 0.98 39.90
N ASN A 75 9.58 0.59 41.17
CA ASN A 75 8.98 -0.64 41.68
C ASN A 75 7.44 -0.59 41.67
N ASN A 76 6.84 0.57 41.93
CA ASN A 76 5.40 0.77 41.87
C ASN A 76 4.88 0.73 40.43
N ILE A 77 5.59 1.35 39.48
CA ILE A 77 5.29 1.27 38.04
C ILE A 77 5.39 -0.19 37.57
N SER A 78 6.45 -0.88 37.94
CA SER A 78 6.67 -2.30 37.61
C SER A 78 5.56 -3.20 38.18
N ARG A 79 5.07 -2.91 39.39
CA ARG A 79 3.95 -3.62 40.02
C ARG A 79 2.62 -3.28 39.36
N ALA A 80 2.40 -2.02 39.00
CA ALA A 80 1.22 -1.57 38.28
C ALA A 80 1.14 -2.20 36.88
N GLU A 81 2.27 -2.32 36.17
CA GLU A 81 2.33 -3.04 34.88
C GLU A 81 2.03 -4.54 35.03
N LYS A 82 2.53 -5.18 36.09
CA LYS A 82 2.24 -6.59 36.38
C LYS A 82 0.79 -6.83 36.85
N GLY A 83 0.15 -5.83 37.44
CA GLY A 83 -1.23 -5.88 37.94
C GLY A 83 -2.29 -5.39 36.95
N ALA A 84 -1.88 -4.71 35.88
CA ALA A 84 -2.80 -4.27 34.83
C ALA A 84 -3.38 -5.49 34.10
N PRO A 85 -4.71 -5.60 33.91
CA PRO A 85 -5.28 -6.67 33.11
C PRO A 85 -4.66 -6.63 31.72
N GLY A 86 -4.12 -7.76 31.26
CA GLY A 86 -3.48 -7.87 29.97
C GLY A 86 -4.40 -7.34 28.86
N ARG A 87 -3.88 -6.44 28.03
CA ARG A 87 -4.66 -5.78 26.98
C ARG A 87 -5.27 -6.82 26.04
N SER A 88 -6.59 -6.76 25.87
CA SER A 88 -7.30 -7.65 24.94
C SER A 88 -6.98 -7.27 23.51
N PHE A 89 -6.55 -8.26 22.72
CA PHE A 89 -6.24 -8.10 21.29
C PHE A 89 -7.42 -7.52 20.48
N GLY A 90 -8.65 -7.88 20.84
CA GLY A 90 -9.84 -7.35 20.18
C GLY A 90 -10.04 -5.85 20.41
N MET A 91 -9.73 -5.35 21.62
CA MET A 91 -9.77 -3.92 21.92
C MET A 91 -8.70 -3.16 21.14
N GLU A 92 -7.48 -3.71 21.06
CA GLU A 92 -6.42 -3.11 20.25
C GLU A 92 -6.86 -3.00 18.78
N ILE A 93 -7.40 -4.08 18.19
CA ILE A 93 -7.85 -4.09 16.79
C ILE A 93 -8.96 -3.07 16.59
N TYR A 94 -9.92 -2.99 17.51
CA TYR A 94 -11.04 -2.07 17.42
C TYR A 94 -10.58 -0.61 17.35
N TYR A 95 -9.74 -0.18 18.29
CA TYR A 95 -9.28 1.22 18.33
C TYR A 95 -8.34 1.57 17.19
N VAL A 96 -7.41 0.68 16.82
CA VAL A 96 -6.48 0.92 15.70
C VAL A 96 -7.24 0.93 14.38
N SER A 97 -8.22 0.04 14.19
CA SER A 97 -9.10 0.03 13.01
C SER A 97 -9.94 1.30 12.93
N GLN A 98 -10.56 1.72 14.04
CA GLN A 98 -11.36 2.96 14.09
C GLN A 98 -10.51 4.18 13.74
N ARG A 99 -9.29 4.26 14.27
CA ARG A 99 -8.34 5.32 13.93
C ARG A 99 -7.97 5.29 12.45
N THR A 100 -7.62 4.11 11.94
CA THR A 100 -7.23 3.92 10.54
C THR A 100 -8.35 4.35 9.59
N LEU A 101 -9.58 3.93 9.85
CA LEU A 101 -10.75 4.32 9.08
C LEU A 101 -11.02 5.82 9.18
N ARG A 102 -10.90 6.41 10.37
CA ARG A 102 -11.09 7.85 10.56
C ARG A 102 -10.02 8.67 9.82
N ASN A 103 -8.77 8.20 9.79
CA ASN A 103 -7.71 8.83 9.00
C ASN A 103 -7.99 8.72 7.50
N ALA A 104 -8.37 7.54 7.03
CA ALA A 104 -8.76 7.29 5.65
C ALA A 104 -9.92 8.20 5.18
N ILE A 105 -10.92 8.42 6.04
CA ILE A 105 -12.05 9.32 5.74
C ILE A 105 -11.64 10.80 5.77
N ARG A 106 -10.71 11.18 6.66
CA ARG A 106 -10.26 12.56 6.84
C ARG A 106 -9.21 13.02 5.83
N ASP A 107 -8.59 12.10 5.10
CA ASP A 107 -7.71 12.40 3.97
C ASP A 107 -8.40 12.09 2.63
N PRO A 108 -9.36 12.92 2.20
CA PRO A 108 -10.04 12.73 0.92
C PRO A 108 -9.10 12.96 -0.26
N ALA A 109 -7.97 13.65 -0.08
CA ALA A 109 -7.05 13.96 -1.16
C ALA A 109 -6.41 12.68 -1.72
N LEU A 110 -5.96 11.77 -0.84
CA LEU A 110 -5.41 10.48 -1.26
C LEU A 110 -6.45 9.66 -2.03
N PHE A 111 -7.65 9.51 -1.49
CA PHE A 111 -8.72 8.76 -2.14
C PHE A 111 -9.13 9.38 -3.49
N LEU A 112 -9.34 10.70 -3.52
CA LEU A 112 -9.70 11.43 -4.73
C LEU A 112 -8.62 11.31 -5.80
N SER A 113 -7.34 11.38 -5.43
CA SER A 113 -6.23 11.21 -6.38
C SER A 113 -6.27 9.84 -7.05
N GLN A 114 -6.58 8.76 -6.32
CA GLN A 114 -6.69 7.42 -6.89
C GLN A 114 -7.89 7.32 -7.84
N VAL A 115 -9.04 7.89 -7.47
CA VAL A 115 -10.22 7.91 -8.35
C VAL A 115 -9.94 8.70 -9.63
N VAL A 116 -9.31 9.87 -9.54
CA VAL A 116 -8.92 10.67 -10.71
C VAL A 116 -7.95 9.92 -11.61
N VAL A 117 -6.91 9.29 -11.05
CA VAL A 117 -5.97 8.45 -11.81
C VAL A 117 -6.70 7.30 -12.50
N SER A 118 -7.63 6.62 -11.82
CA SER A 118 -8.44 5.56 -12.40
C SER A 118 -9.36 6.05 -13.52
N ILE A 119 -9.94 7.25 -13.42
CA ILE A 119 -10.73 7.85 -14.50
C ILE A 119 -9.83 8.15 -15.70
N VAL A 120 -8.69 8.81 -15.49
CA VAL A 120 -7.78 9.20 -16.56
C VAL A 120 -7.22 7.97 -17.28
N LEU A 121 -6.76 6.96 -16.54
CA LEU A 121 -6.27 5.71 -17.12
C LEU A 121 -7.39 4.93 -17.81
N GLY A 122 -8.58 4.87 -17.21
CA GLY A 122 -9.74 4.20 -17.81
C GLY A 122 -10.16 4.84 -19.13
N LEU A 123 -10.21 6.18 -19.18
CA LEU A 123 -10.48 6.94 -20.40
C LEU A 123 -9.39 6.74 -21.44
N LEU A 124 -8.11 6.78 -21.04
CA LEU A 124 -7.00 6.57 -21.95
C LEU A 124 -7.08 5.19 -22.61
N VAL A 125 -7.28 4.13 -21.81
CA VAL A 125 -7.48 2.76 -22.30
C VAL A 125 -8.71 2.70 -23.23
N GLY A 126 -9.85 3.23 -22.76
CA GLY A 126 -11.11 3.17 -23.49
C GLY A 126 -11.12 3.96 -24.80
N LEU A 127 -10.32 5.03 -24.90
CA LEU A 127 -10.15 5.80 -26.13
C LEU A 127 -9.21 5.11 -27.11
N VAL A 128 -8.10 4.54 -26.63
CA VAL A 128 -7.12 3.84 -27.47
C VAL A 128 -7.73 2.57 -28.07
N PHE A 129 -8.54 1.84 -27.29
CA PHE A 129 -9.18 0.59 -27.70
C PHE A 129 -10.69 0.75 -27.91
N TYR A 130 -11.14 1.92 -28.36
CA TYR A 130 -12.57 2.22 -28.49
C TYR A 130 -13.29 1.24 -29.43
N ASP A 131 -14.36 0.64 -28.93
CA ASP A 131 -15.29 -0.27 -29.63
C ASP A 131 -14.61 -1.23 -30.63
N MET A 132 -13.84 -2.19 -30.12
CA MET A 132 -13.04 -3.09 -30.94
C MET A 132 -13.89 -3.99 -31.86
N ASP A 133 -13.51 -4.06 -33.14
CA ASP A 133 -14.15 -4.93 -34.14
C ASP A 133 -14.04 -6.43 -33.79
N ASN A 134 -15.03 -7.21 -34.23
CA ASN A 134 -15.04 -8.68 -34.12
C ASN A 134 -14.40 -9.39 -35.32
N THR A 135 -13.43 -8.74 -35.96
CA THR A 135 -12.68 -9.31 -37.09
C THR A 135 -11.50 -10.16 -36.59
N ILE A 136 -11.07 -11.13 -37.41
CA ILE A 136 -9.87 -11.93 -37.11
C ILE A 136 -8.65 -11.00 -36.99
N ASP A 137 -8.44 -10.18 -38.03
CA ASP A 137 -7.45 -9.12 -38.05
C ASP A 137 -8.18 -7.81 -38.41
N PRO A 138 -8.04 -6.73 -37.62
CA PRO A 138 -7.19 -6.55 -36.44
C PRO A 138 -7.85 -6.90 -35.08
N GLY A 139 -9.11 -7.34 -35.05
CA GLY A 139 -9.91 -7.44 -33.81
C GLY A 139 -9.29 -8.29 -32.69
N ILE A 140 -8.78 -9.48 -33.00
CA ILE A 140 -8.16 -10.37 -31.99
C ILE A 140 -6.94 -9.70 -31.33
N GLN A 141 -6.07 -9.09 -32.14
CA GLN A 141 -4.86 -8.43 -31.65
C GLN A 141 -5.21 -7.21 -30.79
N ASN A 142 -6.20 -6.42 -31.20
CA ASN A 142 -6.67 -5.28 -30.43
C ASN A 142 -7.22 -5.71 -29.07
N ARG A 143 -8.03 -6.79 -29.01
CA ARG A 143 -8.57 -7.31 -27.74
C ARG A 143 -7.47 -7.80 -26.79
N LEU A 144 -6.50 -8.55 -27.30
CA LEU A 144 -5.35 -8.99 -26.49
C LEU A 144 -4.53 -7.79 -25.98
N GLY A 145 -4.29 -6.80 -26.86
CA GLY A 145 -3.61 -5.55 -26.51
C GLY A 145 -4.35 -4.74 -25.45
N ALA A 146 -5.67 -4.65 -25.56
CA ALA A 146 -6.54 -3.97 -24.59
C ALA A 146 -6.44 -4.64 -23.22
N ILE A 147 -6.60 -5.97 -23.15
CA ILE A 147 -6.50 -6.74 -21.89
C ILE A 147 -5.14 -6.54 -21.23
N PHE A 148 -4.06 -6.63 -21.99
CA PHE A 148 -2.72 -6.41 -21.49
C PHE A 148 -2.57 -4.99 -20.91
N PHE A 149 -2.97 -3.98 -21.67
CA PHE A 149 -2.82 -2.58 -21.26
C PHE A 149 -3.73 -2.20 -20.06
N ILE A 150 -4.92 -2.81 -19.97
CA ILE A 150 -5.83 -2.71 -18.81
C ILE A 150 -5.13 -3.18 -17.54
N ILE A 151 -4.52 -4.37 -17.57
CA ILE A 151 -3.85 -4.97 -16.40
C ILE A 151 -2.62 -4.17 -16.02
N VAL A 152 -1.83 -3.75 -17.01
CA VAL A 152 -0.64 -2.92 -16.79
C VAL A 152 -1.04 -1.61 -16.11
N SER A 153 -2.02 -0.91 -16.66
CA SER A 153 -2.53 0.34 -16.09
C SER A 153 -3.01 0.13 -14.65
N GLN A 154 -3.74 -0.94 -14.39
CA GLN A 154 -4.27 -1.23 -13.07
C GLN A 154 -3.18 -1.52 -12.04
N ILE A 155 -2.20 -2.39 -12.34
CA ILE A 155 -1.12 -2.73 -11.41
C ILE A 155 -0.20 -1.52 -11.19
N PHE A 156 0.15 -0.78 -12.25
CA PHE A 156 1.02 0.40 -12.09
C PHE A 156 0.33 1.53 -11.32
N SER A 157 -1.00 1.67 -11.40
CA SER A 157 -1.73 2.67 -10.61
C SER A 157 -1.54 2.49 -9.10
N THR A 158 -1.22 1.28 -8.63
CA THR A 158 -1.08 1.01 -7.18
C THR A 158 0.19 1.58 -6.58
N VAL A 159 1.18 1.97 -7.40
CA VAL A 159 2.44 2.59 -6.95
C VAL A 159 2.20 3.82 -6.07
N THR A 160 1.08 4.50 -6.28
CA THR A 160 0.59 5.63 -5.45
C THR A 160 0.45 5.31 -3.96
N ALA A 161 0.25 4.03 -3.58
CA ALA A 161 0.15 3.65 -2.16
C ALA A 161 1.51 3.50 -1.46
N LEU A 162 2.62 3.53 -2.20
CA LEU A 162 3.95 3.34 -1.63
C LEU A 162 4.31 4.43 -0.61
N GLU A 163 4.06 5.70 -0.94
CA GLU A 163 4.40 6.83 -0.07
C GLU A 163 3.58 6.82 1.24
N PRO A 164 2.23 6.67 1.22
CA PRO A 164 1.46 6.52 2.45
C PRO A 164 1.95 5.39 3.35
N PHE A 165 2.28 4.23 2.77
CA PHE A 165 2.79 3.09 3.56
C PHE A 165 4.14 3.36 4.22
N LEU A 166 5.04 4.08 3.55
CA LEU A 166 6.32 4.49 4.12
C LEU A 166 6.15 5.46 5.30
N LYS A 167 5.29 6.46 5.14
CA LYS A 167 4.97 7.44 6.19
C LYS A 167 4.37 6.76 7.41
N GLU A 168 3.39 5.88 7.20
CA GLU A 168 2.74 5.18 8.31
C GLU A 168 3.63 4.15 8.98
N ARG A 169 4.54 3.50 8.24
CA ARG A 169 5.52 2.60 8.86
C ARG A 169 6.38 3.33 9.90
N ALA A 170 6.77 4.58 9.64
CA ALA A 170 7.54 5.37 10.59
C ALA A 170 6.75 5.63 11.89
N LEU A 171 5.47 6.00 11.75
CA LEU A 171 4.57 6.17 12.89
C LEU A 171 4.36 4.86 13.66
N PHE A 172 4.14 3.76 12.94
CA PHE A 172 3.96 2.42 13.51
C PHE A 172 5.15 2.00 14.38
N ILE A 173 6.38 2.23 13.92
CA ILE A 173 7.58 1.87 14.70
C ILE A 173 7.62 2.65 16.02
N HIS A 174 7.31 3.95 15.98
CA HIS A 174 7.26 4.77 17.19
C HIS A 174 6.19 4.29 18.17
N GLU A 175 4.99 3.95 17.67
CA GLU A 175 3.87 3.48 18.48
C GLU A 175 4.11 2.07 19.03
N HIS A 176 4.74 1.19 18.25
CA HIS A 176 5.09 -0.15 18.69
C HIS A 176 6.17 -0.12 19.78
N ASN A 177 7.21 0.68 19.60
CA ASN A 177 8.31 0.79 20.55
C ASN A 177 7.89 1.48 21.85
N SER A 178 6.88 2.36 21.79
CA SER A 178 6.23 2.94 22.97
C SER A 178 5.19 2.01 23.61
N GLY A 179 5.01 0.81 23.08
CA GLY A 179 4.14 -0.21 23.65
C GLY A 179 2.64 0.08 23.49
N TYR A 180 2.19 0.83 22.48
CA TYR A 180 0.76 1.13 22.30
C TYR A 180 -0.06 -0.09 21.86
N TYR A 181 0.40 -0.86 20.86
CA TYR A 181 -0.29 -2.04 20.33
C TYR A 181 0.68 -3.06 19.71
N ARG A 182 0.17 -4.27 19.47
CA ARG A 182 0.94 -5.36 18.85
C ARG A 182 1.02 -5.23 17.33
N ILE A 183 2.08 -5.79 16.73
CA ILE A 183 2.29 -5.79 15.27
C ILE A 183 1.12 -6.37 14.46
N PRO A 184 0.51 -7.52 14.85
CA PRO A 184 -0.63 -8.07 14.12
C PRO A 184 -1.85 -7.14 14.14
N THR A 185 -2.04 -6.38 15.23
CA THR A 185 -3.12 -5.41 15.37
C THR A 185 -3.04 -4.36 14.27
N PHE A 186 -1.86 -3.75 14.08
CA PHE A 186 -1.63 -2.78 13.02
C PHE A 186 -1.81 -3.38 11.62
N PHE A 187 -1.23 -4.56 11.39
CA PHE A 187 -1.29 -5.21 10.08
C PHE A 187 -2.72 -5.48 9.62
N PHE A 188 -3.54 -6.11 10.47
CA PHE A 188 -4.93 -6.41 10.13
C PHE A 188 -5.81 -5.17 10.04
N ALA A 189 -5.64 -4.21 10.94
CA ALA A 189 -6.37 -2.93 10.88
C ALA A 189 -6.06 -2.19 9.57
N LYS A 190 -4.78 -2.11 9.18
CA LYS A 190 -4.35 -1.46 7.95
C LYS A 190 -4.90 -2.17 6.71
N LEU A 191 -4.79 -3.50 6.67
CA LEU A 191 -5.26 -4.30 5.54
C LEU A 191 -6.77 -4.16 5.33
N LEU A 192 -7.56 -4.33 6.40
CA LEU A 192 -9.02 -4.38 6.31
C LEU A 192 -9.68 -3.01 6.24
N CYS A 193 -9.15 -2.00 6.94
CA CYS A 193 -9.80 -0.69 7.07
C CYS A 193 -9.25 0.37 6.13
N ASP A 194 -8.12 0.12 5.45
CA ASP A 194 -7.54 1.06 4.51
C ASP A 194 -7.22 0.44 3.16
N VAL A 195 -6.37 -0.60 3.12
CA VAL A 195 -5.88 -1.17 1.84
C VAL A 195 -7.01 -1.71 0.98
N LEU A 196 -7.92 -2.52 1.53
CA LEU A 196 -9.03 -3.07 0.74
C LEU A 196 -10.07 -2.00 0.35
N PRO A 197 -10.63 -1.19 1.27
CA PRO A 197 -11.66 -0.21 0.93
C PRO A 197 -11.18 0.85 -0.08
N MET A 198 -9.94 1.33 0.05
CA MET A 198 -9.37 2.33 -0.85
C MET A 198 -9.23 1.84 -2.29
N ARG A 199 -9.23 0.51 -2.54
CA ARG A 199 -9.08 -0.07 -3.88
C ARG A 199 -10.38 -0.46 -4.56
N ILE A 200 -11.47 -0.63 -3.80
CA ILE A 200 -12.77 -1.05 -4.35
C ILE A 200 -13.29 -0.01 -5.33
N ILE A 201 -13.42 1.26 -4.91
CA ILE A 201 -14.06 2.29 -5.72
C ILE A 201 -13.24 2.63 -6.97
N PRO A 202 -11.91 2.91 -6.89
CA PRO A 202 -11.11 3.16 -8.09
C PRO A 202 -11.14 2.00 -9.09
N SER A 203 -11.14 0.75 -8.61
CA SER A 203 -11.24 -0.44 -9.49
C SER A 203 -12.59 -0.52 -10.18
N ILE A 204 -13.69 -0.21 -9.49
CA ILE A 204 -15.03 -0.15 -10.10
C ILE A 204 -15.07 0.94 -11.17
N VAL A 205 -14.61 2.15 -10.85
CA VAL A 205 -14.63 3.30 -11.77
C VAL A 205 -13.80 3.01 -13.03
N PHE A 206 -12.57 2.52 -12.85
CA PHE A 206 -11.72 2.11 -13.97
C PHE A 206 -12.38 1.03 -14.81
N SER A 207 -12.99 0.03 -14.17
CA SER A 207 -13.65 -1.08 -14.87
C SER A 207 -14.85 -0.62 -15.67
N LEU A 208 -15.71 0.25 -15.12
CA LEU A 208 -16.87 0.77 -15.84
C LEU A 208 -16.44 1.53 -17.11
N ILE A 209 -15.39 2.36 -17.01
CA ILE A 209 -14.94 3.15 -18.16
C ILE A 209 -14.26 2.24 -19.18
N ALA A 210 -13.21 1.51 -18.77
CA ALA A 210 -12.39 0.73 -19.69
C ALA A 210 -13.20 -0.41 -20.34
N TYR A 211 -14.08 -1.09 -19.59
CA TYR A 211 -14.81 -2.25 -20.11
C TYR A 211 -15.84 -1.85 -21.16
N PHE A 212 -16.67 -0.85 -20.86
CA PHE A 212 -17.75 -0.45 -21.75
C PHE A 212 -17.25 0.35 -22.96
N MET A 213 -16.22 1.18 -22.79
CA MET A 213 -15.64 1.91 -23.92
C MET A 213 -14.88 0.99 -24.88
N SER A 214 -14.21 -0.05 -24.38
CA SER A 214 -13.40 -0.92 -25.25
C SER A 214 -14.24 -1.94 -26.04
N GLY A 215 -15.54 -2.06 -25.77
CA GLY A 215 -16.41 -3.01 -26.47
C GLY A 215 -16.09 -4.48 -26.14
N LEU A 216 -15.69 -4.78 -24.90
CA LEU A 216 -15.54 -6.16 -24.40
C LEU A 216 -16.91 -6.88 -24.35
N GLN A 217 -16.91 -8.21 -24.21
CA GLN A 217 -18.16 -8.99 -24.29
C GLN A 217 -19.22 -8.52 -23.28
N ARG A 218 -20.46 -8.29 -23.72
CA ARG A 218 -21.52 -7.69 -22.88
C ARG A 218 -22.35 -8.72 -22.11
N SER A 219 -21.71 -9.65 -21.42
CA SER A 219 -22.38 -10.56 -20.47
C SER A 219 -22.16 -10.11 -19.03
N ALA A 220 -23.20 -10.20 -18.19
CA ALA A 220 -23.11 -9.85 -16.78
C ALA A 220 -22.04 -10.68 -16.05
N GLY A 221 -21.96 -11.98 -16.33
CA GLY A 221 -20.95 -12.86 -15.73
C GLY A 221 -19.51 -12.44 -16.05
N GLN A 222 -19.25 -12.11 -17.32
CA GLN A 222 -17.93 -11.70 -17.77
C GLN A 222 -17.51 -10.35 -17.19
N PHE A 223 -18.45 -9.42 -17.03
CA PHE A 223 -18.19 -8.14 -16.39
C PHE A 223 -17.78 -8.31 -14.93
N PHE A 224 -18.45 -9.18 -14.16
CA PHE A 224 -18.08 -9.41 -12.76
C PHE A 224 -16.73 -10.13 -12.62
N VAL A 225 -16.43 -11.11 -13.49
CA VAL A 225 -15.11 -11.75 -13.51
C VAL A 225 -14.02 -10.72 -13.84
N PHE A 226 -14.28 -9.85 -14.82
CA PHE A 226 -13.39 -8.73 -15.14
C PHE A 226 -13.18 -7.82 -13.93
N LEU A 227 -14.26 -7.31 -13.33
CA LEU A 227 -14.21 -6.41 -12.18
C LEU A 227 -13.42 -7.00 -11.00
N VAL A 228 -13.69 -8.27 -10.65
CA VAL A 228 -13.00 -8.95 -9.54
C VAL A 228 -11.53 -9.19 -9.87
N THR A 229 -11.18 -9.45 -11.13
CA THR A 229 -9.78 -9.60 -11.56
C THR A 229 -9.02 -8.26 -11.51
N ILE A 230 -9.65 -7.16 -11.92
CA ILE A 230 -9.10 -5.80 -11.80
C ILE A 230 -8.90 -5.42 -10.33
N PHE A 231 -9.88 -5.73 -9.48
CA PHE A 231 -9.77 -5.54 -8.04
C PHE A 231 -8.61 -6.36 -7.46
N MET A 232 -8.51 -7.67 -7.77
CA MET A 232 -7.41 -8.49 -7.27
C MET A 232 -6.03 -8.08 -7.80
N SER A 233 -5.95 -7.59 -9.03
CA SER A 233 -4.72 -7.02 -9.58
C SER A 233 -4.27 -5.79 -8.79
N SER A 234 -5.21 -4.94 -8.35
CA SER A 234 -4.92 -3.79 -7.50
C SER A 234 -4.50 -4.19 -6.08
N VAL A 235 -5.08 -5.26 -5.54
CA VAL A 235 -4.72 -5.82 -4.24
C VAL A 235 -3.31 -6.40 -4.29
N PHE A 236 -2.97 -7.14 -5.35
CA PHE A 236 -1.61 -7.61 -5.60
C PHE A 236 -0.60 -6.46 -5.66
N GLY A 237 -0.86 -5.44 -6.47
CA GLY A 237 0.04 -4.29 -6.61
C GLY A 237 0.24 -3.56 -5.27
N SER A 238 -0.82 -3.45 -4.47
CA SER A 238 -0.77 -2.88 -3.12
C SER A 238 0.02 -3.77 -2.14
N ALA A 239 -0.12 -5.09 -2.21
CA ALA A 239 0.65 -6.04 -1.41
C ALA A 239 2.15 -5.91 -1.69
N MET A 240 2.51 -5.76 -2.96
CA MET A 240 3.89 -5.53 -3.38
C MET A 240 4.43 -4.21 -2.84
N CYS A 241 3.69 -3.11 -3.00
CA CYS A 241 4.07 -1.80 -2.47
C CYS A 241 4.23 -1.86 -0.94
N PHE A 242 3.33 -2.56 -0.25
CA PHE A 242 3.40 -2.71 1.20
C PHE A 242 4.63 -3.51 1.63
N PHE A 243 4.94 -4.62 0.95
CA PHE A 243 6.17 -5.39 1.20
C PHE A 243 7.44 -4.56 0.99
N ILE A 244 7.53 -3.81 -0.10
CA ILE A 244 8.71 -2.96 -0.36
C ILE A 244 8.80 -1.82 0.65
N SER A 245 7.68 -1.20 1.03
CA SER A 245 7.66 -0.18 2.09
C SER A 245 8.14 -0.72 3.44
N ALA A 246 7.90 -2.00 3.73
CA ALA A 246 8.41 -2.66 4.93
C ALA A 246 9.93 -2.88 4.88
N CYS A 247 10.49 -3.08 3.69
CA CYS A 247 11.92 -3.38 3.48
C CYS A 247 12.81 -2.14 3.33
N ILE A 248 12.32 -1.10 2.66
CA ILE A 248 13.09 0.08 2.24
C ILE A 248 12.54 1.32 2.93
N LYS A 249 13.41 2.16 3.51
CA LYS A 249 13.00 3.38 4.22
C LYS A 249 12.85 4.60 3.29
N THR A 250 13.66 4.66 2.24
CA THR A 250 13.74 5.81 1.33
C THR A 250 12.74 5.67 0.19
N PHE A 251 11.87 6.68 -0.01
CA PHE A 251 10.85 6.68 -1.05
C PHE A 251 11.42 6.49 -2.46
N ALA A 252 12.45 7.26 -2.84
CA ALA A 252 13.03 7.18 -4.19
C ALA A 252 13.56 5.78 -4.53
N VAL A 253 14.26 5.14 -3.59
CA VAL A 253 14.80 3.78 -3.78
C VAL A 253 13.65 2.76 -3.83
N ALA A 254 12.67 2.89 -2.95
CA ALA A 254 11.51 2.00 -2.91
C ALA A 254 10.72 2.06 -4.23
N LEU A 255 10.53 3.26 -4.78
CA LEU A 255 9.82 3.48 -6.04
C LEU A 255 10.53 2.79 -7.22
N ILE A 256 11.83 2.99 -7.35
CA ILE A 256 12.64 2.35 -8.41
C ILE A 256 12.54 0.83 -8.30
N VAL A 257 12.62 0.28 -7.10
CA VAL A 257 12.54 -1.17 -6.87
C VAL A 257 11.16 -1.73 -7.23
N VAL A 258 10.06 -1.09 -6.79
CA VAL A 258 8.70 -1.53 -7.14
C VAL A 258 8.50 -1.53 -8.66
N VAL A 259 8.84 -0.42 -9.31
CA VAL A 259 8.67 -0.26 -10.77
C VAL A 259 9.51 -1.29 -11.51
N LEU A 260 10.76 -1.52 -11.11
CA LEU A 260 11.63 -2.52 -11.74
C LEU A 260 11.04 -3.94 -11.60
N ILE A 261 10.52 -4.30 -10.43
CA ILE A 261 9.90 -5.63 -10.23
C ILE A 261 8.64 -5.76 -11.08
N PHE A 262 7.81 -4.71 -11.16
CA PHE A 262 6.64 -4.71 -12.04
C PHE A 262 7.02 -4.86 -13.51
N VAL A 263 8.04 -4.15 -13.98
CA VAL A 263 8.53 -4.28 -15.37
C VAL A 263 9.03 -5.70 -15.65
N VAL A 264 9.81 -6.30 -14.74
CA VAL A 264 10.26 -7.69 -14.89
C VAL A 264 9.05 -8.63 -14.98
N MET A 265 8.10 -8.54 -14.04
CA MET A 265 6.89 -9.38 -14.08
C MET A 265 6.06 -9.17 -15.36
N LEU A 266 5.96 -7.93 -15.84
CA LEU A 266 5.26 -7.56 -17.05
C LEU A 266 5.89 -8.19 -18.30
N VAL A 267 7.22 -8.24 -18.41
CA VAL A 267 7.91 -8.90 -19.54
C VAL A 267 7.57 -10.39 -19.60
N PHE A 268 7.48 -11.05 -18.44
CA PHE A 268 7.12 -12.46 -18.34
C PHE A 268 5.59 -12.72 -18.25
N SER A 269 4.76 -11.76 -18.69
CA SER A 269 3.30 -11.90 -18.73
C SER A 269 2.80 -12.90 -19.80
N GLY A 270 3.62 -13.19 -20.82
CA GLY A 270 3.26 -14.04 -21.96
C GLY A 270 2.68 -13.29 -23.16
N PHE A 271 2.39 -11.99 -23.04
CA PHE A 271 1.91 -11.17 -24.16
C PHE A 271 3.05 -10.57 -24.99
N LEU A 272 4.08 -9.99 -24.36
CA LEU A 272 5.18 -9.33 -25.07
C LEU A 272 6.16 -10.31 -25.72
N ILE A 273 6.37 -11.46 -25.07
CA ILE A 273 7.28 -12.50 -25.51
C ILE A 273 6.55 -13.83 -25.36
N SER A 274 6.60 -14.66 -26.40
CA SER A 274 6.11 -16.03 -26.34
C SER A 274 6.99 -16.84 -25.39
N LEU A 275 6.38 -17.46 -24.38
CA LEU A 275 7.09 -18.10 -23.27
C LEU A 275 7.86 -19.36 -23.69
N SER A 276 7.45 -20.03 -24.77
CA SER A 276 8.17 -21.14 -25.39
C SER A 276 9.52 -20.74 -26.01
N SER A 277 9.70 -19.46 -26.35
CA SER A 277 10.95 -18.93 -26.89
C SER A 277 11.99 -18.52 -25.83
N VAL A 278 11.59 -18.48 -24.56
CA VAL A 278 12.46 -18.04 -23.45
C VAL A 278 13.41 -19.17 -23.05
N PHE A 279 14.68 -18.83 -22.77
CA PHE A 279 15.64 -19.80 -22.25
C PHE A 279 15.11 -20.54 -21.01
N SER A 280 15.28 -21.86 -20.96
CA SER A 280 14.69 -22.71 -19.92
C SER A 280 15.07 -22.30 -18.50
N TRP A 281 16.27 -21.72 -18.30
CA TRP A 281 16.75 -21.25 -16.99
C TRP A 281 16.08 -19.95 -16.50
N LEU A 282 15.48 -19.15 -17.40
CA LEU A 282 14.69 -17.96 -17.05
C LEU A 282 13.19 -18.26 -16.97
N SER A 283 12.76 -19.41 -17.49
CA SER A 283 11.36 -19.80 -17.59
C SER A 283 10.64 -19.79 -16.24
N TRP A 284 11.33 -20.00 -15.10
CA TRP A 284 10.67 -20.02 -13.78
C TRP A 284 10.03 -18.68 -13.37
N ILE A 285 10.54 -17.54 -13.87
CA ILE A 285 10.04 -16.19 -13.49
C ILE A 285 8.58 -16.02 -13.90
N GLN A 286 8.17 -16.69 -14.99
CA GLN A 286 6.80 -16.66 -15.49
C GLN A 286 5.75 -17.11 -14.45
N TRP A 287 6.14 -17.99 -13.52
CA TRP A 287 5.24 -18.55 -12.50
C TRP A 287 5.03 -17.62 -11.32
N ILE A 288 5.87 -16.58 -11.18
CA ILE A 288 5.78 -15.56 -10.14
C ILE A 288 5.10 -14.29 -10.68
N SER A 289 4.95 -14.16 -12.00
CA SER A 289 4.34 -12.98 -12.63
C SER A 289 2.83 -12.93 -12.39
N ALA A 290 2.39 -12.00 -11.54
CA ALA A 290 0.98 -11.68 -11.38
C ALA A 290 0.34 -11.13 -12.68
N PHE A 291 1.11 -10.44 -13.52
CA PHE A 291 0.65 -9.93 -14.81
C PHE A 291 0.21 -11.07 -15.73
N ARG A 292 0.94 -12.20 -15.73
CA ARG A 292 0.56 -13.40 -16.48
C ARG A 292 -0.78 -13.93 -16.02
N TYR A 293 -0.95 -14.17 -14.72
CA TYR A 293 -2.18 -14.77 -14.20
C TYR A 293 -3.40 -13.86 -14.42
N ALA A 294 -3.26 -12.56 -14.16
CA ALA A 294 -4.32 -11.59 -14.44
C ALA A 294 -4.69 -11.58 -15.94
N SER A 295 -3.68 -11.61 -16.83
CA SER A 295 -3.90 -11.57 -18.28
C SER A 295 -4.58 -12.84 -18.77
N ASN A 296 -4.19 -14.00 -18.25
CA ASN A 296 -4.80 -15.27 -18.60
C ASN A 296 -6.25 -15.34 -18.14
N VAL A 297 -6.60 -14.86 -16.94
CA VAL A 297 -8.00 -14.81 -16.48
C VAL A 297 -8.84 -13.94 -17.41
N LEU A 298 -8.40 -12.72 -17.71
CA LEU A 298 -9.17 -11.81 -18.56
C LEU A 298 -9.25 -12.30 -20.02
N THR A 299 -8.17 -12.89 -20.54
CA THR A 299 -8.15 -13.45 -21.90
C THR A 299 -9.09 -14.64 -22.01
N VAL A 300 -9.08 -15.57 -21.05
CA VAL A 300 -10.05 -16.68 -21.05
C VAL A 300 -11.47 -16.14 -20.95
N ASN A 301 -11.73 -15.20 -20.04
CA ASN A 301 -13.05 -14.59 -19.84
C ASN A 301 -13.59 -13.89 -21.11
N GLU A 302 -12.72 -13.19 -21.86
CA GLU A 302 -13.10 -12.46 -23.07
C GLU A 302 -13.19 -13.35 -24.31
N PHE A 303 -12.36 -14.39 -24.42
CA PHE A 303 -12.34 -15.25 -25.62
C PHE A 303 -13.27 -16.47 -25.49
N GLN A 304 -13.73 -16.81 -24.29
CA GLN A 304 -14.75 -17.85 -24.09
C GLN A 304 -16.04 -17.47 -24.83
N ASN A 305 -16.59 -18.41 -25.61
CA ASN A 305 -17.80 -18.23 -26.41
C ASN A 305 -17.77 -17.07 -27.43
N SER A 306 -16.58 -16.61 -27.83
CA SER A 306 -16.41 -15.60 -28.89
C SER A 306 -16.17 -16.23 -30.27
N TYR A 307 -16.65 -15.55 -31.32
CA TYR A 307 -16.39 -15.89 -32.71
C TYR A 307 -15.88 -14.66 -33.46
N PHE A 308 -14.82 -14.85 -34.25
CA PHE A 308 -14.19 -13.79 -35.04
C PHE A 308 -14.40 -14.01 -36.53
N CYS A 309 -14.77 -12.93 -37.23
CA CYS A 309 -15.18 -12.94 -38.62
C CYS A 309 -14.08 -12.43 -39.57
N LEU A 310 -14.13 -12.84 -40.84
CA LEU A 310 -13.18 -12.38 -41.84
C LEU A 310 -13.42 -10.88 -42.12
N SER A 311 -12.33 -10.10 -42.23
CA SER A 311 -12.40 -8.65 -42.51
C SER A 311 -13.18 -8.35 -43.82
N ASN A 312 -13.09 -9.24 -44.81
CA ASN A 312 -13.76 -9.10 -46.11
C ASN A 312 -15.15 -9.76 -46.19
N ALA A 313 -15.60 -10.46 -45.14
CA ALA A 313 -16.90 -11.15 -45.10
C ALA A 313 -17.43 -11.22 -43.66
N THR A 314 -18.28 -10.26 -43.29
CA THR A 314 -18.85 -10.12 -41.93
C THR A 314 -19.76 -11.30 -41.52
N ASN A 315 -20.22 -12.10 -42.47
CA ASN A 315 -21.14 -13.23 -42.22
C ASN A 315 -20.43 -14.59 -42.04
N ILE A 316 -19.10 -14.65 -42.21
CA ILE A 316 -18.33 -15.89 -42.06
C ILE A 316 -17.38 -15.71 -40.87
N CYS A 317 -17.64 -16.45 -39.79
CA CYS A 317 -16.87 -16.38 -38.55
C CYS A 317 -16.21 -17.73 -38.24
N PRO A 318 -15.09 -18.06 -38.92
CA PRO A 318 -14.50 -19.40 -38.87
C PRO A 318 -13.60 -19.62 -37.64
N VAL A 319 -13.23 -18.56 -36.91
CA VAL A 319 -12.30 -18.65 -35.79
C VAL A 319 -13.04 -18.48 -34.47
N SER A 320 -13.09 -19.56 -33.70
CA SER A 320 -13.50 -19.53 -32.29
C SER A 320 -12.38 -18.94 -31.43
N GLY A 321 -12.73 -18.16 -30.40
CA GLY A 321 -11.77 -17.68 -29.41
C GLY A 321 -11.05 -18.79 -28.64
N THR A 322 -11.61 -20.00 -28.55
CA THR A 322 -10.88 -21.14 -27.97
C THR A 322 -9.63 -21.52 -28.77
N ARG A 323 -9.66 -21.31 -30.10
CA ARG A 323 -8.51 -21.55 -30.98
C ARG A 323 -7.42 -20.48 -30.80
N THR A 324 -7.80 -19.24 -30.44
CA THR A 324 -6.82 -18.18 -30.16
C THR A 324 -6.15 -18.41 -28.80
N LEU A 325 -6.88 -18.90 -27.80
CA LEU A 325 -6.32 -19.31 -26.50
C LEU A 325 -5.23 -20.39 -26.66
N MET A 326 -5.50 -21.43 -27.46
CA MET A 326 -4.52 -22.49 -27.75
C MET A 326 -3.25 -21.94 -28.44
N LYS A 327 -3.41 -20.96 -29.35
CA LYS A 327 -2.26 -20.30 -29.99
C LYS A 327 -1.42 -19.47 -29.02
N GLN A 328 -2.02 -18.97 -27.95
CA GLN A 328 -1.35 -18.19 -26.91
C GLN A 328 -0.76 -19.06 -25.80
N GLU A 329 -0.76 -20.40 -25.97
CA GLU A 329 -0.27 -21.35 -24.96
C GLU A 329 -1.02 -21.20 -23.60
N ILE A 330 -2.29 -20.78 -23.65
CA ILE A 330 -3.16 -20.68 -22.48
C ILE A 330 -4.00 -21.96 -22.41
N ASP A 331 -3.74 -22.79 -21.40
CA ASP A 331 -4.47 -24.01 -21.16
C ASP A 331 -5.91 -23.69 -20.71
N TYR A 332 -6.88 -24.05 -21.55
CA TYR A 332 -8.30 -23.92 -21.26
C TYR A 332 -9.05 -25.14 -21.80
N ASN A 333 -9.03 -26.22 -21.01
CA ASN A 333 -9.71 -27.48 -21.31
C ASN A 333 -11.03 -27.59 -20.53
N THR A 334 -11.05 -27.06 -19.32
CA THR A 334 -12.23 -27.03 -18.43
C THR A 334 -12.46 -25.61 -17.94
N ASP A 335 -13.72 -25.24 -17.66
CA ASP A 335 -14.07 -23.93 -17.05
C ASP A 335 -13.32 -23.64 -15.73
N TRP A 336 -12.86 -24.69 -15.06
CA TRP A 336 -12.07 -24.58 -13.83
C TRP A 336 -10.65 -24.03 -14.06
N ASP A 337 -10.11 -24.11 -15.28
CA ASP A 337 -8.76 -23.64 -15.59
C ASP A 337 -8.61 -22.12 -15.42
N MET A 338 -9.66 -21.36 -15.73
CA MET A 338 -9.69 -19.91 -15.44
C MET A 338 -9.52 -19.62 -13.95
N TRP A 339 -10.23 -20.38 -13.10
CA TRP A 339 -10.18 -20.22 -11.65
C TRP A 339 -8.82 -20.59 -11.08
N LYS A 340 -8.07 -21.52 -11.69
CA LYS A 340 -6.68 -21.80 -11.30
C LYS A 340 -5.81 -20.55 -11.39
N TYR A 341 -5.91 -19.81 -12.50
CA TYR A 341 -5.16 -18.56 -12.67
C TYR A 341 -5.60 -17.48 -11.67
N PHE A 342 -6.91 -17.38 -11.42
CA PHE A 342 -7.44 -16.46 -10.42
C PHE A 342 -6.89 -16.77 -9.01
N PHE A 343 -6.92 -18.04 -8.59
CA PHE A 343 -6.38 -18.44 -7.29
C PHE A 343 -4.87 -18.23 -7.22
N ALA A 344 -4.12 -18.51 -8.29
CA ALA A 344 -2.68 -18.22 -8.33
C ALA A 344 -2.39 -16.73 -8.10
N LEU A 345 -3.14 -15.82 -8.73
CA LEU A 345 -3.03 -14.38 -8.50
C LEU A 345 -3.29 -14.02 -7.02
N THR A 346 -4.36 -14.57 -6.43
CA THR A 346 -4.67 -14.32 -5.01
C THR A 346 -3.60 -14.85 -4.07
N MET A 347 -3.04 -16.03 -4.35
CA MET A 347 -1.98 -16.64 -3.54
C MET A 347 -0.69 -15.83 -3.58
N ILE A 348 -0.34 -15.25 -4.73
CA ILE A 348 0.82 -14.36 -4.85
C ILE A 348 0.59 -13.09 -4.01
N ALA A 349 -0.59 -12.48 -4.08
CA ALA A 349 -0.91 -11.31 -3.26
C ALA A 349 -0.81 -11.62 -1.75
N ILE A 350 -1.39 -12.75 -1.31
CA ILE A 350 -1.31 -13.21 0.09
C ILE A 350 0.15 -13.43 0.50
N THR A 351 0.96 -14.03 -0.37
CA THR A 351 2.38 -14.28 -0.10
C THR A 351 3.13 -12.98 0.17
N PHE A 352 2.93 -11.93 -0.65
CA PHE A 352 3.56 -10.62 -0.41
C PHE A 352 3.07 -9.95 0.86
N PHE A 353 1.78 -10.07 1.20
CA PHE A 353 1.26 -9.61 2.49
C PHE A 353 1.90 -10.34 3.68
N LEU A 354 2.07 -11.66 3.59
CA LEU A 354 2.75 -12.46 4.62
C LEU A 354 4.24 -12.09 4.74
N LEU A 355 4.92 -11.86 3.61
CA LEU A 355 6.30 -11.38 3.60
C LEU A 355 6.42 -9.99 4.26
N ALA A 356 5.47 -9.09 3.99
CA ALA A 356 5.40 -7.77 4.62
C ALA A 356 5.21 -7.90 6.13
N PHE A 357 4.27 -8.76 6.57
CA PHE A 357 4.04 -9.04 7.98
C PHE A 357 5.30 -9.59 8.67
N MET A 358 5.95 -10.59 8.10
CA MET A 358 7.20 -11.14 8.63
C MET A 358 8.32 -10.10 8.71
N ARG A 359 8.37 -9.16 7.76
CA ARG A 359 9.32 -8.05 7.82
C ARG A 359 9.01 -7.09 8.94
N LEU A 360 7.75 -6.72 9.15
CA LEU A 360 7.34 -5.86 10.26
C LEU A 360 7.68 -6.50 11.62
N LEU A 361 7.52 -7.81 11.77
CA LEU A 361 7.92 -8.54 13.00
C LEU A 361 9.42 -8.45 13.33
N ARG A 362 10.27 -8.20 12.34
CA ARG A 362 11.73 -8.08 12.52
C ARG A 362 12.20 -6.65 12.73
N VAL A 363 11.33 -5.66 12.54
CA VAL A 363 11.67 -4.26 12.78
C VAL A 363 11.63 -4.02 14.28
N ARG A 364 12.81 -3.79 14.89
CA ARG A 364 12.98 -3.29 16.26
C ARG A 364 13.27 -1.80 16.22
#